data_AF-A0A1F3ZXM7-F1
#
_entry.id   AF-A0A1F3ZXM7-F1
#
_cell.length_a   1.000
_cell.length_b   1.000
_cell.length_c   1.000
_cell.angle_alpha   90.00
_cell.angle_beta   90.00
_cell.angle_gamma   90.00
#
_symmetry.space_group_name_H-M   'P 1'
#
loop_
_entity.id
_entity.type
_entity.pdbx_description
1 polymer ?
#
loop_
_entity_poly.entity_id
_entity_poly.type
_entity_poly.pdbx_seq_one_letter_code
_entity_poly.pdbx_strand_id
1 'polypeptide(L)' 'MITMAVELRALRPSFAAEIDGIDLSQPMDAGSVRTIWDAIDYYVVPLFHDHTGSTLEQAA' A
#
# COMPACT_ATOMS: atom_id res chain seq x y z
N MET A 1 13.91 13.62 -4.14
CA MET A 1 12.99 12.56 -3.66
C MET A 1 12.07 12.21 -4.81
N ILE A 2 11.96 10.94 -5.16
CA ILE A 2 11.03 10.48 -6.19
C ILE A 2 9.65 10.46 -5.52
N THR A 3 8.70 11.24 -6.04
CA THR A 3 7.30 11.15 -5.61
C THR A 3 6.73 9.87 -6.19
N MET A 4 6.39 8.90 -5.35
CA MET A 4 5.64 7.72 -5.76
C MET A 4 4.14 8.06 -5.69
N ALA A 5 3.42 7.81 -6.78
CA ALA A 5 1.98 8.04 -6.84
C ALA A 5 1.27 6.75 -6.44
N VAL A 6 0.64 6.76 -5.25
CA VAL A 6 -0.19 5.64 -4.78
C VAL A 6 -1.49 5.63 -5.57
N GLU A 7 -1.75 4.54 -6.28
CA GLU A 7 -3.02 4.33 -6.98
C GLU A 7 -3.92 3.39 -6.20
N LEU A 8 -5.18 3.77 -6.02
CA LEU A 8 -6.19 3.01 -5.27
C LEU A 8 -7.32 2.57 -6.19
N ARG A 9 -7.53 1.25 -6.27
CA ARG A 9 -8.65 0.66 -7.00
C ARG A 9 -9.56 -0.12 -6.07
N ALA A 10 -10.77 0.39 -5.82
CA ALA A 10 -11.74 -0.32 -5.00
C ALA A 10 -12.14 -1.65 -5.65
N LEU A 11 -11.96 -2.76 -4.92
CA LEU A 11 -12.41 -4.10 -5.31
C LEU A 11 -13.82 -4.38 -4.80
N ARG A 12 -14.16 -3.84 -3.62
CA ARG A 12 -15.51 -3.82 -3.05
C ARG A 12 -15.75 -2.50 -2.30
N PRO A 13 -16.95 -1.91 -2.39
CA PRO A 13 -17.26 -0.68 -1.66
C PRO A 13 -16.96 -0.82 -0.17
N SER A 14 -16.10 0.06 0.35
CA SER A 14 -15.76 0.17 1.78
C SER A 14 -15.25 -1.12 2.45
N PHE A 15 -14.72 -2.07 1.68
CA PHE A 15 -14.27 -3.37 2.21
C PHE A 15 -12.97 -3.91 1.61
N ALA A 16 -12.59 -3.51 0.39
CA ALA A 16 -11.29 -3.87 -0.14
C ALA A 16 -10.87 -2.91 -1.25
N ALA A 17 -9.59 -2.54 -1.26
CA ALA A 17 -8.97 -1.82 -2.35
C ALA A 17 -7.61 -2.42 -2.67
N GLU A 18 -7.29 -2.44 -3.96
CA GLU A 18 -5.95 -2.73 -4.45
C GLU A 18 -5.12 -1.43 -4.43
N ILE A 19 -3.87 -1.57 -4.01
CA ILE A 19 -2.86 -0.52 -4.02
C ILE A 19 -1.80 -0.89 -5.06
N ASP A 20 -1.57 0.02 -6.00
CA ASP A 20 -0.56 -0.10 -7.05
C ASP A 20 0.34 1.15 -7.08
N GLY A 21 1.43 1.10 -7.84
CA GLY A 21 2.37 2.21 -8.03
C GLY A 21 3.39 2.38 -6.90
N ILE A 22 3.53 1.40 -6.01
CA ILE A 22 4.45 1.42 -4.87
C ILE A 22 5.40 0.23 -4.92
N ASP A 23 6.69 0.50 -4.80
CA ASP A 23 7.71 -0.52 -4.57
C ASP A 23 7.96 -0.64 -3.06
N LEU A 24 7.44 -1.72 -2.46
CA LEU A 24 7.59 -1.99 -1.04
C LEU A 24 9.01 -2.46 -0.64
N SER A 25 9.90 -2.70 -1.60
CA SER A 25 11.30 -3.06 -1.33
C SER A 25 12.18 -1.85 -0.97
N GLN A 26 11.63 -0.64 -1.05
CA GLN A 26 12.30 0.61 -0.73
C GLN A 26 11.55 1.38 0.36
N PRO A 27 12.25 2.17 1.20
CA PRO A 27 11.61 3.06 2.15
C PRO A 27 10.67 4.05 1.45
N MET A 28 9.42 4.09 1.89
CA MET A 28 8.42 5.02 1.37
C MET A 28 8.55 6.42 2.01
N ASP A 29 8.12 7.45 1.29
CA ASP A 29 7.95 8.77 1.86
C ASP A 29 6.71 8.87 2.76
N ALA A 30 6.70 9.84 3.67
CA ALA A 30 5.63 10.02 4.65
C ALA A 30 4.25 10.32 4.04
N GLY A 31 4.19 10.93 2.86
CA GLY A 31 2.95 11.19 2.14
C GLY A 31 2.31 9.89 1.67
N SER A 32 3.10 9.03 1.03
CA SER A 32 2.66 7.71 0.59
C SER A 32 2.22 6.83 1.76
N VAL A 33 2.94 6.84 2.88
CA VAL A 33 2.55 6.10 4.09
C VAL A 33 1.20 6.57 4.62
N ARG A 34 0.97 7.89 4.66
CA ARG A 34 -0.31 8.46 5.08
C ARG A 34 -1.46 8.03 4.17
N THR A 35 -1.26 8.03 2.85
CA THR A 35 -2.29 7.57 1.90
C THR A 35 -2.66 6.11 2.10
N ILE A 36 -1.69 5.24 2.42
CA ILE A 36 -1.98 3.83 2.76
C ILE A 36 -2.78 3.73 4.06
N TRP A 37 -2.42 4.49 5.09
CA TRP A 37 -3.18 4.51 6.35
C TRP A 37 -4.62 4.97 6.16
N ASP A 38 -4.84 6.06 5.42
CA ASP A 38 -6.19 6.54 5.10
C ASP A 38 -6.99 5.48 4.31
N ALA A 39 -6.33 4.70 3.44
CA ALA A 39 -6.95 3.60 2.71
C ALA A 39 -7.28 2.39 3.60
N ILE A 40 -6.43 2.07 4.59
CA ILE A 40 -6.70 1.01 5.59
C ILE A 40 -7.94 1.36 6.41
N ASP A 41 -8.02 2.59 6.90
CA ASP A 41 -9.16 3.07 7.69
C ASP A 41 -10.48 2.98 6.92
N TYR A 42 -10.44 3.20 5.60
CA TYR A 42 -11.65 3.19 4.76
C TYR A 42 -12.00 1.82 4.17
N TYR A 43 -11.01 1.06 3.71
CA TYR A 43 -11.21 -0.18 2.96
C TYR A 43 -10.98 -1.44 3.77
N VAL A 44 -10.57 -1.41 5.04
CA VAL A 44 -10.38 -2.58 5.94
C VAL A 44 -9.30 -3.58 5.51
N VAL A 45 -9.14 -3.87 4.21
CA VAL A 45 -8.17 -4.81 3.64
C VAL A 45 -7.53 -4.18 2.39
N PRO A 46 -6.33 -3.60 2.49
CA PRO A 46 -5.52 -3.25 1.32
C PRO A 46 -4.85 -4.50 0.73
N LEU A 47 -4.79 -4.59 -0.60
CA LEU A 47 -4.06 -5.65 -1.31
C LEU A 47 -2.91 -5.03 -2.12
N PHE A 48 -1.71 -5.59 -1.96
CA PHE A 48 -0.53 -5.24 -2.75
C PHE A 48 -0.13 -6.44 -3.62
N HIS A 49 -0.09 -6.25 -4.94
CA HIS A 49 0.34 -7.29 -5.89
C HIS A 49 1.86 -7.26 -6.11
N ASP A 50 2.40 -8.37 -6.58
CA ASP A 50 3.79 -8.52 -7.07
C ASP A 50 4.93 -8.08 -6.13
N HIS A 51 4.68 -8.09 -4.81
CA HIS A 51 5.70 -7.78 -3.82
C HIS A 51 6.58 -9.01 -3.50
N THR A 52 7.88 -8.90 -3.70
CA THR A 52 8.87 -9.88 -3.23
C THR A 52 9.51 -9.39 -1.94
N GLY A 53 8.84 -9.61 -0.80
CA GLY A 53 9.43 -9.36 0.52
C GLY A 53 10.24 -10.57 1.01
N SER A 54 11.37 -10.34 1.67
CA SER A 54 12.01 -11.41 2.44
C SER A 54 11.19 -11.69 3.71
N THR A 55 11.13 -12.94 4.19
CA THR A 55 10.27 -13.33 5.32
C THR A 55 10.58 -12.58 6.62
N LEU A 56 11.79 -12.01 6.74
CA LEU A 56 12.22 -11.21 7.90
C LEU A 56 11.60 -9.80 7.91
N GLU A 57 11.30 -9.21 6.76
CA GLU A 57 10.64 -7.89 6.67
C GLU A 57 9.15 -7.94 7.02
N GLN A 58 8.52 -9.10 6.88
CA GLN A 58 7.08 -9.27 7.11
C GLN A 58 6.72 -9.57 8.58
N ALA A 59 7.71 -9.83 9.43
CA ALA A 59 7.52 -10.28 10.82
C ALA A 59 7.89 -9.22 11.89
N ALA A 60 8.28 -8.01 11.47
CA ALA A 60 8.58 -6.87 12.34
C ALA A 60 7.35 -5.97 12.51
#